data_AF-A0A1Y1Q8Y2-F1
#
_entry.id   AF-A0A1Y1Q8Y2-F1
#
_cell.length_a   1.000
_cell.length_b   1.000
_cell.length_c   1.000
_cell.angle_alpha   90.00
_cell.angle_beta   90.00
_cell.angle_gamma   90.00
#
_symmetry.space_group_name_H-M   'P 1'
#
loop_
_entity.id
_entity.type
_entity.pdbx_description
1 polymer ?
#
loop_
_entity_poly.entity_id
_entity_poly.type
_entity_poly.pdbx_seq_one_letter_code
_entity_poly.pdbx_strand_id
1 'polypeptide(L)'
;MSNVVKLPDTGSYNTIEIEDAPSEFPIPHEGCFYGIAGRFAFDACLQSEADPIGVLIHLLTWAGAYFGNKAVLRLGDVEAPPRLFSVTASSAGGGKGTAAAPVRKLMQDYVGVQLRKMGLPLALYRDGPMSSGEGLAWAVRDASDTDDDDGNPTDKGVADKRLMILERICGCVASCAT
;
A
#
# COMPACT_ATOMS: atom_id res chain seq x y z
N MET A 1 -34.46 37.21 2.02
CA MET A 1 -33.84 37.11 3.35
C MET A 1 -33.06 35.80 3.38
N SER A 2 -31.78 35.84 2.98
CA SER A 2 -30.89 34.68 3.03
C SER A 2 -30.01 34.82 4.27
N ASN A 3 -30.22 33.94 5.24
CA ASN A 3 -29.41 33.87 6.45
C ASN A 3 -28.04 33.28 6.11
N VAL A 4 -27.05 34.15 5.89
CA VAL A 4 -25.64 33.75 5.83
C VAL A 4 -25.12 33.71 7.26
N VAL A 5 -24.85 32.50 7.76
CA VAL A 5 -24.14 32.31 9.03
C VAL A 5 -22.68 32.68 8.80
N LYS A 6 -22.25 33.83 9.33
CA LYS A 6 -20.83 34.18 9.42
C LYS A 6 -20.18 33.33 10.50
N LEU A 7 -19.27 32.46 10.08
CA LEU A 7 -18.33 31.81 11.00
C LEU A 7 -17.34 32.87 11.54
N PRO A 8 -16.88 32.76 12.79
CA PRO A 8 -15.95 33.72 13.36
C PRO A 8 -14.58 33.63 12.67
N ASP A 9 -14.07 34.79 12.22
CA ASP A 9 -12.69 35.00 11.76
C ASP A 9 -11.73 34.86 12.96
N THR A 10 -11.46 33.63 13.39
CA THR A 10 -10.29 33.37 14.24
C THR A 10 -9.06 33.30 13.35
N GLY A 11 -8.51 34.48 13.11
CA GLY A 11 -7.24 34.67 12.42
C GLY A 11 -6.10 33.96 13.13
N SER A 12 -5.53 32.97 12.45
CA SER A 12 -4.11 32.65 12.33
C SER A 12 -4.01 31.24 11.77
N TYR A 13 -4.03 31.14 10.44
CA TYR A 13 -3.42 29.97 9.83
C TYR A 13 -1.93 30.12 10.13
N ASN A 14 -1.36 29.24 10.94
CA ASN A 14 0.09 29.14 11.03
C ASN A 14 0.56 28.73 9.64
N THR A 15 1.05 29.69 8.86
CA THR A 15 1.81 29.37 7.66
C THR A 15 3.05 28.65 8.15
N ILE A 16 3.05 27.33 8.05
CA ILE A 16 4.27 26.54 8.23
C ILE A 16 5.20 27.05 7.13
N GLU A 17 6.33 27.65 7.51
CA GLU A 17 7.38 27.92 6.54
C GLU A 17 7.77 26.58 5.93
N ILE A 18 7.40 26.40 4.67
CA ILE A 18 7.79 25.21 3.92
C ILE A 18 9.27 25.40 3.65
N GLU A 19 10.09 24.69 4.41
CA GLU A 19 11.51 24.56 4.11
C GLU A 19 11.62 24.08 2.66
N ASP A 20 12.33 24.85 1.82
CA ASP A 20 12.48 24.51 0.41
C ASP A 20 12.99 23.07 0.31
N ALA A 21 12.28 22.25 -0.47
CA ALA A 21 12.67 20.86 -0.66
C ALA A 21 14.16 20.83 -1.10
N PRO A 22 14.97 19.92 -0.53
CA PRO A 22 16.40 19.88 -0.84
C PRO A 22 16.60 19.79 -2.36
N SER A 23 17.56 20.56 -2.87
CA SER A 23 17.83 20.63 -4.31
C SER A 23 18.25 19.29 -4.90
N GLU A 24 18.75 18.38 -4.07
CA GLU A 24 19.19 17.04 -4.43
C GLU A 24 18.52 16.00 -3.51
N PHE A 25 17.94 14.98 -4.12
CA PHE A 25 17.44 13.82 -3.38
C PHE A 25 18.60 12.91 -2.96
N PRO A 26 18.50 12.21 -1.83
CA PRO A 26 19.51 11.24 -1.42
C PRO A 26 19.65 10.14 -2.47
N ILE A 27 20.89 9.83 -2.84
CA ILE A 27 21.21 8.77 -3.80
C ILE A 27 21.21 7.42 -3.04
N PRO A 28 20.42 6.42 -3.49
CA PRO A 28 20.41 5.12 -2.84
C PRO A 28 21.76 4.41 -3.01
N HIS A 29 22.28 3.86 -1.91
CA HIS A 29 23.47 3.00 -1.95
C HIS A 29 23.18 1.74 -2.76
N GLU A 30 24.16 1.23 -3.52
CA GLU A 30 23.98 0.04 -4.39
C GLU A 30 23.46 -1.18 -3.61
N GLY A 31 23.86 -1.32 -2.34
CA GLY A 31 23.39 -2.35 -1.43
C GLY A 31 21.87 -2.36 -1.17
N CYS A 32 21.15 -1.28 -1.48
CA CYS A 32 19.69 -1.27 -1.45
C CYS A 32 19.09 -2.21 -2.51
N PHE A 33 19.77 -2.41 -3.63
CA PHE A 33 19.32 -3.21 -4.76
C PHE A 33 19.82 -4.66 -4.69
N TYR A 34 19.73 -5.26 -3.50
CA TYR A 34 20.19 -6.63 -3.30
C TYR A 34 19.23 -7.68 -3.88
N GLY A 35 19.81 -8.72 -4.49
CA GLY A 35 19.10 -9.94 -4.90
C GLY A 35 18.07 -9.74 -6.02
N ILE A 36 17.04 -10.59 -6.04
CA ILE A 36 16.01 -10.61 -7.10
C ILE A 36 15.19 -9.32 -7.11
N ALA A 37 14.96 -8.70 -5.95
CA ALA A 37 14.16 -7.48 -5.84
C ALA A 37 14.90 -6.29 -6.49
N GLY A 38 16.19 -6.13 -6.19
CA GLY A 38 17.00 -5.09 -6.81
C GLY A 38 17.21 -5.30 -8.31
N ARG A 39 17.47 -6.54 -8.73
CA ARG A 39 17.59 -6.86 -10.16
C ARG A 39 16.30 -6.57 -10.92
N PHE A 40 15.15 -6.96 -10.37
CA PHE A 40 13.85 -6.62 -10.95
C PHE A 40 13.65 -5.11 -11.04
N ALA A 41 14.04 -4.35 -10.02
CA ALA A 41 13.91 -2.90 -10.03
C ALA A 41 14.68 -2.26 -11.20
N PHE A 42 15.91 -2.67 -11.45
CA PHE A 42 16.68 -2.19 -12.61
C PHE A 42 16.10 -2.66 -13.95
N ASP A 43 15.76 -3.94 -14.07
CA ASP A 43 15.25 -4.53 -15.31
C ASP A 43 13.89 -3.89 -15.70
N ALA A 44 13.04 -3.58 -14.72
CA ALA A 44 11.76 -2.90 -14.92
C ALA A 44 11.91 -1.45 -15.40
N CYS A 45 13.03 -0.80 -15.05
CA CYS A 45 13.32 0.59 -15.42
C CYS A 45 14.00 0.72 -16.80
N LEU A 46 14.49 -0.36 -17.40
CA LEU A 46 15.27 -0.29 -18.64
C LEU A 46 14.53 0.37 -19.82
N GLN A 47 13.20 0.27 -19.85
CA GLN A 47 12.32 0.82 -20.90
C GLN A 47 11.26 1.76 -20.30
N SER A 48 11.59 2.39 -19.18
CA SER A 48 10.64 3.17 -18.39
C SER A 48 11.32 4.40 -17.79
N GLU A 49 10.56 5.48 -17.61
CA GLU A 49 11.00 6.66 -16.84
C GLU A 49 10.87 6.45 -15.32
N ALA A 50 10.53 5.24 -14.88
CA ALA A 50 10.44 4.91 -13.47
C ALA A 50 11.83 4.96 -12.81
N ASP A 51 11.88 5.46 -11.58
CA ASP A 51 13.07 5.34 -10.74
C ASP A 51 13.15 3.92 -10.14
N PRO A 52 14.31 3.23 -10.20
CA PRO A 52 14.50 1.91 -9.61
C PRO A 52 14.14 1.84 -8.12
N ILE A 53 14.41 2.89 -7.32
CA ILE A 53 14.03 2.91 -5.90
C ILE A 53 12.50 2.93 -5.74
N GLY A 54 11.82 3.63 -6.65
CA GLY A 54 10.37 3.65 -6.74
C GLY A 54 9.81 2.26 -7.06
N VAL A 55 10.40 1.54 -8.01
CA VAL A 55 9.97 0.17 -8.33
C VAL A 55 10.24 -0.77 -7.16
N LEU A 56 11.42 -0.65 -6.53
CA LEU A 56 11.83 -1.49 -5.41
C LEU A 56 10.87 -1.32 -4.22
N ILE A 57 10.54 -0.08 -3.83
CA ILE A 57 9.66 0.14 -2.68
C ILE A 57 8.25 -0.40 -2.94
N HIS A 58 7.71 -0.23 -4.15
CA HIS A 58 6.42 -0.82 -4.52
C HIS A 58 6.45 -2.35 -4.46
N LEU A 59 7.54 -2.98 -4.92
CA LEU A 59 7.71 -4.42 -4.86
C LEU A 59 7.76 -4.92 -3.42
N LEU A 60 8.55 -4.29 -2.56
CA LEU A 60 8.67 -4.66 -1.16
C LEU A 60 7.35 -4.49 -0.42
N THR A 61 6.65 -3.38 -0.65
CA THR A 61 5.32 -3.12 -0.08
C THR A 61 4.34 -4.20 -0.49
N TRP A 62 4.26 -4.54 -1.78
CA TRP A 62 3.36 -5.58 -2.25
C TRP A 62 3.74 -6.98 -1.71
N ALA A 63 5.03 -7.30 -1.67
CA ALA A 63 5.51 -8.55 -1.10
C ALA A 63 5.17 -8.66 0.40
N GLY A 64 5.29 -7.57 1.15
CA GLY A 64 4.87 -7.48 2.55
C GLY A 64 3.41 -7.85 2.77
N ALA A 65 2.51 -7.35 1.90
CA ALA A 65 1.10 -7.74 1.94
C ALA A 65 0.88 -9.25 1.74
N TYR A 66 1.67 -9.89 0.87
CA TYR A 66 1.58 -11.32 0.63
C TYR A 66 2.15 -12.16 1.77
N PHE A 67 3.26 -11.73 2.37
CA PHE A 67 3.81 -12.43 3.53
C PHE A 67 2.92 -12.31 4.77
N GLY A 68 2.25 -11.17 4.92
CA GLY A 68 1.35 -10.91 6.05
C GLY A 68 2.07 -10.98 7.40
N ASN A 69 1.31 -11.22 8.46
CA ASN A 69 1.82 -11.17 9.84
C ASN A 69 2.62 -12.41 10.27
N LYS A 70 2.84 -13.39 9.38
CA LYS A 70 3.59 -14.61 9.72
C LYS A 70 5.09 -14.48 9.43
N ALA A 71 5.49 -13.60 8.51
CA ALA A 71 6.89 -13.34 8.22
C ALA A 71 7.41 -12.22 9.13
N VAL A 72 7.70 -12.54 10.38
CA VAL A 72 8.07 -11.54 11.39
C VAL A 72 9.57 -11.41 11.50
N LEU A 73 10.07 -10.18 11.49
CA LEU A 73 11.42 -9.88 11.97
C LEU A 73 11.37 -9.72 13.49
N ARG A 74 12.19 -10.51 14.21
CA ARG A 74 12.31 -10.40 15.67
C ARG A 74 13.46 -9.47 16.04
N LEU A 75 13.13 -8.34 16.65
CA LEU A 75 14.06 -7.33 17.11
C LEU A 75 14.04 -7.33 18.65
N GLY A 76 14.82 -8.23 19.24
CA GLY A 76 14.71 -8.51 20.68
C GLY A 76 13.31 -9.03 21.02
N ASP A 77 12.58 -8.29 21.85
CA ASP A 77 11.20 -8.60 22.26
C ASP A 77 10.13 -8.03 21.33
N VAL A 78 10.52 -7.27 20.30
CA VAL A 78 9.59 -6.65 19.34
C VAL A 78 9.45 -7.52 18.10
N GLU A 79 8.21 -7.85 17.76
CA GLU A 79 7.84 -8.50 16.51
C GLU A 79 7.44 -7.45 15.46
N ALA A 80 8.20 -7.37 14.37
CA ALA A 80 7.98 -6.45 13.26
C ALA A 80 7.59 -7.20 11.97
N PRO A 81 6.30 -7.41 11.70
CA PRO A 81 5.84 -7.92 10.41
C PRO A 81 6.00 -6.86 9.29
N PRO A 82 6.10 -7.26 8.02
CA PRO A 82 6.36 -6.39 6.86
C PRO A 82 5.09 -5.62 6.43
N ARG A 83 4.50 -4.88 7.35
CA ARG A 83 3.35 -4.00 7.11
C ARG A 83 3.87 -2.64 6.63
N LEU A 84 4.31 -2.60 5.38
CA LEU A 84 4.91 -1.40 4.81
C LEU A 84 3.82 -0.40 4.39
N PHE A 85 4.04 0.86 4.76
CA PHE A 85 3.28 2.01 4.27
C PHE A 85 4.25 2.91 3.53
N SER A 86 4.16 2.93 2.19
CA SER A 86 5.09 3.62 1.32
C SER A 86 4.39 4.74 0.56
N VAL A 87 4.94 5.95 0.63
CA VAL A 87 4.49 7.08 -0.18
C VAL A 87 5.57 7.39 -1.21
N THR A 88 5.18 7.44 -2.48
CA THR A 88 6.11 7.83 -3.55
C THR A 88 5.70 9.19 -4.10
N ALA A 89 6.53 10.18 -3.82
CA ALA A 89 6.40 11.53 -4.36
C ALA A 89 7.38 11.74 -5.52
N SER A 90 6.99 12.56 -6.49
CA SER A 90 7.89 13.08 -7.52
C SER A 90 7.46 14.50 -7.87
N SER A 91 8.35 15.28 -8.48
CA SER A 91 8.02 16.58 -9.06
C SER A 91 6.93 16.42 -10.14
N ALA A 92 6.17 17.49 -10.38
CA ALA A 92 4.94 17.46 -11.18
C ALA A 92 5.13 16.77 -12.55
N GLY A 93 4.36 15.71 -12.80
CA GLY A 93 4.13 15.17 -14.16
C GLY A 93 4.58 13.73 -14.45
N GLY A 94 5.62 13.18 -13.81
CA GLY A 94 6.20 11.90 -14.27
C GLY A 94 6.71 10.98 -13.15
N GLY A 95 6.59 9.66 -13.35
CA GLY A 95 7.30 8.63 -12.58
C GLY A 95 6.51 7.86 -11.52
N LYS A 96 5.50 8.46 -10.87
CA LYS A 96 4.75 7.82 -9.75
C LYS A 96 3.97 6.58 -10.18
N GLY A 97 3.06 6.74 -11.15
CA GLY A 97 2.31 5.61 -11.72
C GLY A 97 3.20 4.66 -12.52
N THR A 98 4.30 5.18 -13.06
CA THR A 98 5.25 4.42 -13.88
C THR A 98 6.00 3.37 -13.07
N ALA A 99 6.35 3.66 -11.81
CA ALA A 99 7.03 2.72 -10.93
C ALA A 99 6.12 1.59 -10.41
N ALA A 100 4.84 1.88 -10.18
CA ALA A 100 3.88 0.90 -9.67
C ALA A 100 3.43 -0.12 -10.73
N ALA A 101 3.32 0.30 -12.00
CA ALA A 101 2.85 -0.52 -13.11
C ALA A 101 3.61 -1.84 -13.32
N PRO A 102 4.96 -1.88 -13.40
CA PRO A 102 5.70 -3.13 -13.57
C PRO A 102 5.52 -4.08 -12.38
N VAL A 103 5.47 -3.55 -11.15
CA VAL A 103 5.22 -4.35 -9.94
C VAL A 103 3.83 -4.95 -9.97
N ARG A 104 2.81 -4.15 -10.31
CA ARG A 104 1.43 -4.63 -10.46
C ARG A 104 1.35 -5.77 -11.46
N LYS A 105 1.97 -5.61 -12.63
CA LYS A 105 2.03 -6.64 -13.66
C LYS A 105 2.68 -7.92 -13.13
N LEU A 106 3.85 -7.81 -12.49
CA LEU A 106 4.52 -8.96 -11.87
C LEU A 106 3.61 -9.67 -10.86
N MET A 107 3.00 -8.91 -9.95
CA MET A 107 2.25 -9.47 -8.83
C MET A 107 0.91 -10.08 -9.25
N GLN A 108 0.17 -9.43 -10.16
CA GLN A 108 -1.15 -9.91 -10.59
C GLN A 108 -1.06 -11.00 -11.66
N ASP A 109 -0.20 -10.80 -12.67
CA ASP A 109 -0.22 -11.63 -13.88
C ASP A 109 0.71 -12.84 -13.78
N TYR A 110 1.74 -12.76 -12.93
CA TYR A 110 2.72 -13.84 -12.76
C TYR A 110 2.64 -14.46 -11.37
N VAL A 111 2.92 -13.70 -10.31
CA VAL A 111 2.97 -14.24 -8.93
C VAL A 111 1.61 -14.76 -8.51
N GLY A 112 0.54 -13.99 -8.68
CA GLY A 112 -0.82 -14.40 -8.35
C GLY A 112 -1.30 -15.62 -9.15
N VAL A 113 -0.86 -15.76 -10.41
CA VAL A 113 -1.14 -16.98 -11.21
C VAL A 113 -0.42 -18.20 -10.64
N GLN A 114 0.85 -18.08 -10.27
CA GLN A 114 1.61 -19.20 -9.71
C GLN A 114 1.09 -19.61 -8.33
N LEU A 115 0.77 -18.65 -7.46
CA LEU A 115 0.21 -18.93 -6.13
C LEU A 115 -1.15 -19.64 -6.23
N ARG A 116 -2.01 -19.24 -7.17
CA ARG A 116 -3.27 -19.95 -7.44
C ARG A 116 -3.02 -21.39 -7.92
N LYS A 117 -2.05 -21.61 -8.80
CA LYS A 117 -1.67 -22.97 -9.24
C LYS A 117 -1.18 -23.85 -8.08
N MET A 118 -0.55 -23.24 -7.08
CA MET A 118 -0.08 -23.92 -5.86
C MET A 118 -1.19 -24.07 -4.79
N GLY A 119 -2.41 -23.58 -5.04
CA GLY A 119 -3.50 -23.61 -4.06
C GLY A 119 -3.30 -22.66 -2.88
N LEU A 120 -2.44 -21.64 -3.02
CA LEU A 120 -2.15 -20.68 -1.96
C LEU A 120 -3.08 -19.45 -2.03
N PRO A 121 -3.49 -18.89 -0.87
CA PRO A 121 -4.37 -17.74 -0.83
C PRO A 121 -3.64 -16.48 -1.29
N LEU A 122 -4.33 -15.66 -2.09
CA LEU A 122 -3.83 -14.35 -2.54
C LEU A 122 -4.22 -13.27 -1.53
N ALA A 123 -3.32 -12.30 -1.31
CA ALA A 123 -3.71 -11.07 -0.64
C ALA A 123 -4.76 -10.32 -1.46
N LEU A 124 -5.70 -9.69 -0.78
CA LEU A 124 -6.66 -8.79 -1.39
C LEU A 124 -5.92 -7.60 -2.02
N TYR A 125 -6.42 -7.13 -3.15
CA TYR A 125 -5.89 -5.98 -3.86
C TYR A 125 -7.01 -5.00 -4.21
N ARG A 126 -6.76 -3.70 -4.03
CA ARG A 126 -7.64 -2.60 -4.44
C ARG A 126 -6.85 -1.52 -5.16
N ASP A 127 -7.42 -1.03 -6.26
CA ASP A 127 -6.89 0.07 -7.08
C ASP A 127 -7.84 1.26 -6.96
N GLY A 128 -7.31 2.46 -6.79
CA GLY A 128 -8.09 3.70 -6.83
C GLY A 128 -8.25 4.41 -5.48
N PRO A 129 -8.80 5.64 -5.51
CA PRO A 129 -8.86 6.49 -4.33
C PRO A 129 -9.80 5.88 -3.30
N MET A 130 -9.27 5.66 -2.11
CA MET A 130 -10.03 5.31 -0.93
C MET A 130 -10.66 6.57 -0.35
N SER A 131 -11.66 7.10 -1.05
CA SER A 131 -12.33 8.33 -0.64
C SER A 131 -13.22 8.19 0.60
N SER A 132 -13.44 6.97 1.12
CA SER A 132 -14.17 6.73 2.37
C SER A 132 -13.50 5.67 3.25
N GLY A 133 -13.44 5.94 4.57
CA GLY A 133 -13.02 4.96 5.57
C GLY A 133 -13.94 3.73 5.65
N GLU A 134 -15.20 3.89 5.25
CA GLU A 134 -16.18 2.80 5.16
C GLU A 134 -15.76 1.74 4.14
N GLY A 135 -15.21 2.14 2.99
CA GLY A 135 -14.73 1.21 1.98
C GLY A 135 -13.55 0.36 2.47
N LEU A 136 -12.69 0.94 3.31
CA LEU A 136 -11.59 0.21 3.95
C LEU A 136 -12.12 -0.80 4.96
N ALA A 137 -12.97 -0.34 5.87
CA ALA A 137 -13.55 -1.17 6.92
C ALA A 137 -14.29 -2.36 6.30
N TRP A 138 -15.07 -2.13 5.24
CA TRP A 138 -15.78 -3.19 4.52
C TRP A 138 -14.85 -4.23 3.88
N ALA A 139 -13.68 -3.81 3.38
CA ALA A 139 -12.72 -4.68 2.72
C ALA A 139 -11.99 -5.63 3.68
N VAL A 140 -11.97 -5.34 4.98
CA VAL A 140 -11.33 -6.17 6.03
C VAL A 140 -12.27 -6.49 7.19
N ARG A 141 -13.58 -6.44 6.95
CA ARG A 141 -14.62 -6.61 7.97
C ARG A 141 -14.63 -8.00 8.60
N ASP A 142 -15.04 -8.04 9.85
CA ASP A 142 -15.30 -9.28 10.59
C ASP A 142 -16.64 -9.91 10.20
N ALA A 143 -16.85 -11.15 10.63
CA ALA A 143 -18.14 -11.81 10.49
C ALA A 143 -19.21 -11.05 11.30
N SER A 144 -20.46 -11.11 10.85
CA SER A 144 -21.60 -10.52 11.56
C SER A 144 -21.85 -11.23 12.88
N ASP A 145 -22.27 -10.48 13.89
CA ASP A 145 -22.75 -11.02 15.17
C ASP A 145 -24.19 -11.57 15.08
N THR A 146 -24.87 -11.37 13.94
CA THR A 146 -26.22 -11.89 13.69
C THR A 146 -26.17 -13.21 12.94
N ASP A 147 -26.93 -14.18 13.40
CA ASP A 147 -27.08 -15.48 12.75
C ASP A 147 -28.35 -15.54 11.88
N ASP A 148 -28.30 -16.33 10.82
CA ASP A 148 -29.46 -16.73 10.02
C ASP A 148 -30.26 -17.84 10.72
N ASP A 149 -31.39 -18.23 10.11
CA ASP A 149 -32.28 -19.28 10.63
C ASP A 149 -31.57 -20.66 10.75
N ASP A 150 -30.43 -20.84 10.07
CA ASP A 150 -29.60 -22.04 10.08
C ASP A 150 -28.40 -21.93 11.07
N GLY A 151 -28.32 -20.85 11.85
CA GLY A 151 -27.28 -20.62 12.86
C GLY A 151 -25.92 -20.22 12.29
N ASN A 152 -25.86 -19.73 11.05
CA ASN A 152 -24.64 -19.19 10.44
C ASN A 152 -24.64 -17.65 10.48
N PRO A 153 -23.47 -17.01 10.60
CA PRO A 153 -23.39 -15.56 10.50
C PRO A 153 -23.99 -15.05 9.19
N THR A 154 -24.87 -14.04 9.28
CA THR A 154 -25.51 -13.40 8.11
C THR A 154 -24.48 -12.87 7.10
N ASP A 155 -23.33 -12.43 7.59
CA ASP A 155 -22.14 -12.15 6.80
C ASP A 155 -20.95 -12.91 7.41
N LYS A 156 -20.25 -13.70 6.61
CA LYS A 156 -19.07 -14.47 7.07
C LYS A 156 -17.83 -13.59 7.24
N GLY A 157 -17.88 -12.33 6.80
CA GLY A 157 -16.75 -11.41 6.85
C GLY A 157 -15.62 -11.81 5.91
N VAL A 158 -14.44 -11.23 6.14
CA VAL A 158 -13.23 -11.48 5.37
C VAL A 158 -12.23 -12.25 6.24
N ALA A 159 -12.06 -13.54 5.93
CA ALA A 159 -11.15 -14.41 6.67
C ALA A 159 -9.67 -14.02 6.51
N ASP A 160 -9.26 -13.63 5.29
CA ASP A 160 -7.89 -13.17 5.02
C ASP A 160 -7.84 -11.65 4.93
N LYS A 161 -7.35 -11.02 5.99
CA LYS A 161 -7.26 -9.56 6.12
C LYS A 161 -6.00 -8.95 5.51
N ARG A 162 -5.24 -9.70 4.70
CA ARG A 162 -4.12 -9.16 3.94
C ARG A 162 -4.66 -8.32 2.79
N LEU A 163 -4.50 -7.01 2.87
CA LEU A 163 -4.99 -6.06 1.88
C LEU A 163 -3.85 -5.15 1.38
N MET A 164 -3.57 -5.25 0.09
CA MET A 164 -2.71 -4.33 -0.65
C MET A 164 -3.56 -3.25 -1.31
N ILE A 165 -3.29 -1.99 -0.99
CA ILE A 165 -3.93 -0.84 -1.61
C ILE A 165 -2.89 -0.07 -2.38
N LEU A 166 -3.22 0.23 -3.64
CA LEU A 166 -2.41 1.09 -4.48
C LEU A 166 -3.22 2.34 -4.84
N GLU A 167 -2.85 3.46 -4.25
CA GLU A 167 -3.28 4.79 -4.68
C GLU A 167 -2.23 5.44 -5.58
N ARG A 168 -2.67 6.41 -6.38
CA ARG A 168 -1.85 7.11 -7.38
C ARG A 168 -0.59 7.78 -6.82
N ILE A 169 -0.50 7.99 -5.50
CA ILE A 169 0.60 8.66 -4.78
C ILE A 169 1.11 7.81 -3.57
N CYS A 170 0.40 6.74 -3.19
CA CYS A 170 0.65 5.99 -1.96
C CYS A 170 0.38 4.49 -2.16
N GLY A 171 1.31 3.63 -1.76
CA GLY A 171 1.09 2.19 -1.60
C GLY A 171 1.03 1.86 -0.12
N CYS A 172 -0.07 1.27 0.35
CA CYS A 172 -0.20 0.88 1.76
C CYS A 172 -0.57 -0.59 1.91
N VAL A 173 0.07 -1.26 2.88
CA VAL A 173 -0.31 -2.59 3.34
C VAL A 173 -1.16 -2.45 4.58
N ALA A 174 -2.43 -2.81 4.46
CA ALA A 174 -3.28 -3.05 5.61
C ALA A 174 -3.27 -4.55 5.92
N SER A 175 -2.79 -4.92 7.09
CA SER A 175 -2.93 -6.28 7.61
C SER A 175 -3.32 -6.20 9.09
N CYS A 176 -4.58 -6.53 9.38
CA CYS A 176 -5.06 -6.67 10.75
C CYS A 176 -4.49 -7.96 11.35
N ALA A 177 -4.02 -7.88 12.60
CA ALA A 177 -3.72 -9.07 13.38
C ALA A 177 -5.04 -9.78 13.69
N THR A 178 -5.14 -11.04 13.29
CA THR A 178 -6.08 -12.00 13.88
C THR A 178 -5.37 -12.76 14.99
#